data_AF-A0A0J7KE05-F1
#
_entry.id   AF-A0A0J7KE05-F1
#
_cell.length_a   1.000
_cell.length_b   1.000
_cell.length_c   1.000
_cell.angle_alpha   90.00
_cell.angle_beta   90.00
_cell.angle_gamma   90.00
#
_symmetry.space_group_name_H-M   'P 1'
#
loop_
_entity.id
_entity.type
_entity.pdbx_description
1 polymer ?
#
loop_
_entity_poly.entity_id
_entity_poly.type
_entity_poly.pdbx_seq_one_letter_code
_entity_poly.pdbx_strand_id
1 'polypeptide(L)'
;MFRQIRVHQADTDLQRILWRSDPAAEIQDFRLTTVTYGTAPAPYLAIRTLLQLAQDEGARFPHGADALRFNTYVDDILAGASSLEAALNVRRQLVELLSAGGFQLSKWAGTHAALCPDGDGLDRLFSGVGSVGTLGVLWSPTTDTLHLKAVPDLASLQTCTKRSVLSDVARFFDPVGWAASVLITAKVFLQDLWTAGLDWDEPLPQGLHVRWKQFTSTLPELGHLTIPRWLGVSGECFVELHGFSAASTRAYAAVVYLRGTWSDGTTVTRLLVAKTKVAGFRSTPGAVWRFTGRSALSPDRVGPQVSCGPLACMDGRQGRPGLDPQPPVAMEAVRGQPGRRHPGDAAGEALAFRPHEGQPGGCRDLRRHT
;
A
#
# COMPACT_ATOMS: atom_id res chain seq x y z
N MET A 1 8.07 19.49 8.69
CA MET A 1 8.96 18.38 9.09
C MET A 1 10.41 18.58 8.65
N PHE A 2 10.80 18.32 7.39
CA PHE A 2 12.24 18.26 6.99
C PHE A 2 13.09 19.48 7.38
N ARG A 3 12.59 20.70 7.14
CA ARG A 3 13.29 21.95 7.48
C ARG A 3 13.41 22.24 8.98
N GLN A 4 12.79 21.44 9.84
CA GLN A 4 12.95 21.54 11.30
C GLN A 4 14.11 20.67 11.81
N ILE A 5 14.74 19.88 10.93
CA ILE A 5 15.82 18.94 11.28
C ILE A 5 17.14 19.51 10.78
N ARG A 6 18.04 19.82 11.70
CA ARG A 6 19.38 20.30 11.34
C ARG A 6 20.25 19.16 10.79
N VAL A 7 21.04 19.49 9.79
CA VAL A 7 22.08 18.61 9.25
C VAL A 7 23.34 18.80 10.07
N HIS A 8 24.14 17.75 10.21
CA HIS A 8 25.42 17.84 10.90
C HIS A 8 26.33 18.85 10.21
N GLN A 9 27.05 19.68 10.98
CA GLN A 9 27.80 20.82 10.43
C GLN A 9 28.80 20.40 9.34
N ALA A 10 29.47 19.25 9.52
CA ALA A 10 30.41 18.70 8.55
C ALA A 10 29.77 18.36 7.18
N ASP A 11 28.46 18.09 7.15
CA ASP A 11 27.74 17.69 5.94
C ASP A 11 27.06 18.88 5.25
N THR A 12 27.03 20.06 5.87
CA THR A 12 26.35 21.25 5.33
C THR A 12 26.97 21.74 4.02
N ASP A 13 28.29 21.56 3.85
CA ASP A 13 28.98 21.94 2.62
C ASP A 13 28.59 21.06 1.43
N LEU A 14 28.15 19.82 1.70
CA LEU A 14 27.62 18.90 0.68
C LEU A 14 26.23 19.31 0.17
N GLN A 15 25.58 20.27 0.82
CA GLN A 15 24.28 20.83 0.42
C GLN A 15 24.41 22.27 -0.12
N ARG A 16 25.59 22.61 -0.67
CA ARG A 16 25.83 23.93 -1.24
C ARG A 16 25.06 24.11 -2.54
N ILE A 17 24.42 25.27 -2.69
CA ILE A 17 23.75 25.70 -3.91
C ILE A 17 24.34 27.03 -4.38
N LEU A 18 24.31 27.26 -5.68
CA LEU A 18 24.65 28.54 -6.27
C LEU A 18 23.35 29.25 -6.65
N TRP A 19 23.23 30.51 -6.26
CA TRP A 19 22.04 31.29 -6.56
C TRP A 19 22.38 32.76 -6.78
N ARG A 20 21.59 33.40 -7.63
CA ARG A 20 21.55 34.84 -7.84
C ARG A 20 20.13 35.25 -8.22
N SER A 21 19.72 36.45 -7.82
CA SER A 21 18.40 36.98 -8.15
C SER A 21 18.28 37.46 -9.59
N ASP A 22 19.40 37.88 -10.18
CA ASP A 22 19.47 38.51 -11.50
C ASP A 22 20.61 37.90 -12.33
N PRO A 23 20.45 37.63 -13.64
CA PRO A 23 21.52 37.13 -14.51
C PRO A 23 22.78 38.00 -14.61
N ALA A 24 22.69 39.29 -14.29
CA ALA A 24 23.81 40.23 -14.22
C ALA A 24 24.44 40.31 -12.82
N ALA A 25 23.76 39.81 -11.78
CA ALA A 25 24.30 39.78 -10.44
C ALA A 25 25.39 38.70 -10.28
N GLU A 26 26.29 38.92 -9.31
CA GLU A 26 27.30 37.95 -8.91
C GLU A 26 26.64 36.68 -8.36
N ILE A 27 27.20 35.52 -8.72
CA ILE A 27 26.74 34.24 -8.21
C ILE A 27 27.18 34.09 -6.76
N GLN A 28 26.24 33.83 -5.86
CA GLN A 28 26.50 33.58 -4.44
C GLN A 28 26.37 32.09 -4.12
N ASP A 29 27.16 31.60 -3.17
CA ASP A 29 26.99 30.26 -2.62
C ASP A 29 26.22 30.27 -1.30
N PHE A 30 25.26 29.37 -1.18
CA PHE A 30 24.45 29.16 0.02
C PHE A 30 24.61 27.73 0.51
N ARG A 31 24.65 27.54 1.83
CA ARG A 31 24.66 26.21 2.45
C ARG A 31 23.32 25.96 3.11
N LEU A 32 22.66 24.88 2.72
CA LEU A 32 21.43 24.45 3.37
C LEU A 32 21.78 23.74 4.68
N THR A 33 21.25 24.24 5.79
CA THR A 33 21.60 23.77 7.15
C THR A 33 20.64 22.75 7.72
N THR A 34 19.59 22.42 6.97
CA THR A 34 18.51 21.52 7.38
C THR A 34 18.33 20.41 6.36
N VAL A 35 17.66 19.33 6.74
CA VAL A 35 17.33 18.25 5.81
C VAL A 35 16.54 18.83 4.63
N THR A 36 17.10 18.68 3.43
CA THR A 36 16.57 19.28 2.20
C THR A 36 15.85 18.22 1.35
N TYR A 37 14.66 18.59 0.86
CA TYR A 37 13.86 17.79 -0.07
C TYR A 37 14.65 17.41 -1.33
N GLY A 38 14.33 16.26 -1.91
CA GLY A 38 14.95 15.78 -3.15
C GLY A 38 16.32 15.12 -2.96
N THR A 39 16.92 15.21 -1.77
CA THR A 39 18.11 14.43 -1.44
C THR A 39 17.71 12.99 -1.10
N ALA A 40 18.50 12.01 -1.58
CA ALA A 40 18.26 10.59 -1.33
C ALA A 40 18.06 10.21 0.17
N PRO A 41 18.84 10.77 1.14
CA PRO A 41 18.68 10.40 2.54
C PRO A 41 17.56 11.15 3.28
N ALA A 42 16.97 12.21 2.70
CA ALA A 42 16.03 13.07 3.43
C ALA A 42 14.84 12.32 4.05
N PRO A 43 14.15 11.39 3.35
CA PRO A 43 13.06 10.62 3.94
C PRO A 43 13.50 9.80 5.15
N TYR A 44 14.67 9.15 5.05
CA TYR A 44 15.23 8.36 6.14
C TYR A 44 15.54 9.25 7.36
N LEU A 45 16.25 10.35 7.16
CA LEU A 45 16.63 11.27 8.25
C LEU A 45 15.40 11.82 8.97
N ALA A 46 14.35 12.16 8.22
CA ALA A 46 13.12 12.67 8.80
C ALA A 46 12.39 11.62 9.65
N ILE A 47 12.15 10.43 9.09
CA ILE A 47 11.49 9.35 9.81
C ILE A 47 12.32 8.90 11.03
N ARG A 48 13.65 8.77 10.90
CA ARG A 48 14.48 8.40 12.04
C ARG A 48 14.38 9.47 13.15
N THR A 49 14.37 10.75 12.80
CA THR A 49 14.22 11.82 13.80
C THR A 49 12.91 11.68 14.58
N LEU A 50 11.79 11.38 13.90
CA LEU A 50 10.51 11.10 14.55
C LEU A 50 10.56 9.85 15.44
N LEU A 51 11.18 8.76 14.97
CA LEU A 51 11.32 7.54 15.77
C LEU A 51 12.17 7.76 17.02
N GLN A 52 13.21 8.59 16.93
CA GLN A 52 14.02 8.99 18.09
C GLN A 52 13.21 9.82 19.07
N LEU A 53 12.45 10.79 18.59
CA LEU A 53 11.56 11.59 19.42
C LEU A 53 10.55 10.70 20.17
N ALA A 54 9.98 9.70 19.49
CA ALA A 54 9.11 8.71 20.13
C ALA A 54 9.84 7.88 21.19
N GLN A 55 11.14 7.61 21.02
CA GLN A 55 11.95 6.90 22.02
C GLN A 55 12.24 7.78 23.23
N ASP A 56 12.65 9.02 23.00
CA ASP A 56 13.09 9.96 24.04
C ASP A 56 11.90 10.44 24.90
N GLU A 57 10.78 10.76 24.26
CA GLU A 57 9.59 11.34 24.92
C GLU A 57 8.48 10.31 25.17
N GLY A 58 8.67 9.07 24.75
CA GLY A 58 7.62 8.04 24.77
C GLY A 58 7.10 7.66 26.16
N ALA A 59 7.92 7.81 27.20
CA ALA A 59 7.48 7.57 28.58
C ALA A 59 6.45 8.63 29.04
N ARG A 60 6.56 9.87 28.55
CA ARG A 60 5.64 10.97 28.87
C ARG A 60 4.37 10.93 28.03
N PHE A 61 4.49 10.47 26.78
CA PHE A 61 3.39 10.47 25.80
C PHE A 61 3.24 9.10 25.10
N PRO A 62 2.87 8.02 25.83
CA PRO A 62 2.91 6.65 25.30
C PRO A 62 2.03 6.44 24.06
N HIS A 63 0.79 6.96 24.06
CA HIS A 63 -0.11 6.82 22.92
C HIS A 63 0.32 7.68 21.73
N GLY A 64 0.89 8.87 22.00
CA GLY A 64 1.46 9.72 20.95
C GLY A 64 2.68 9.06 20.30
N ALA A 65 3.54 8.43 21.09
CA ALA A 65 4.71 7.72 20.62
C ALA A 65 4.35 6.50 19.77
N ASP A 66 3.33 5.73 20.16
CA ASP A 66 2.86 4.59 19.37
C ASP A 66 2.28 5.04 18.02
N ALA A 67 1.49 6.11 18.01
CA ALA A 67 1.01 6.71 16.77
C ALA A 67 2.19 7.17 15.89
N LEU A 68 3.22 7.80 16.47
CA LEU A 68 4.38 8.24 15.69
C LEU A 68 5.19 7.07 15.11
N ARG A 69 5.29 5.94 15.83
CA ARG A 69 6.02 4.74 15.39
C ARG A 69 5.30 3.95 14.30
N PHE A 70 3.99 3.78 14.43
CA PHE A 70 3.24 2.81 13.64
C PHE A 70 2.30 3.44 12.62
N ASN A 71 1.95 4.71 12.80
CA ASN A 71 0.92 5.38 12.01
C ASN A 71 1.45 6.57 11.18
N THR A 72 2.77 6.75 11.12
CA THR A 72 3.40 7.83 10.34
C THR A 72 3.76 7.33 8.95
N TYR A 73 3.34 8.07 7.93
CA TYR A 73 3.77 7.89 6.55
C TYR A 73 4.37 9.20 6.03
N VAL A 74 5.71 9.26 5.99
CA VAL A 74 6.46 10.47 5.62
C VAL A 74 6.07 11.66 6.51
N ASP A 75 5.29 12.61 6.00
CA ASP A 75 4.83 13.81 6.70
C ASP A 75 3.39 13.73 7.22
N ASP A 76 2.67 12.66 6.89
CA ASP A 76 1.29 12.41 7.35
C ASP A 76 1.26 11.43 8.54
N ILE A 77 0.34 11.66 9.48
CA ILE A 77 0.10 10.77 10.63
C ILE A 77 -1.37 10.34 10.62
N LEU A 78 -1.61 9.03 10.54
CA LEU A 78 -2.94 8.42 10.43
C LEU A 78 -3.32 7.71 11.73
N ALA A 79 -3.69 8.48 12.75
CA ALA A 79 -4.05 7.95 14.07
C ALA A 79 -5.57 7.91 14.30
N GLY A 80 -6.03 6.98 15.13
CA GLY A 80 -7.43 6.85 15.52
C GLY A 80 -7.60 6.01 16.78
N ALA A 81 -8.84 5.92 17.28
CA ALA A 81 -9.21 5.11 18.44
C ALA A 81 -10.69 4.70 18.35
N SER A 82 -11.11 3.76 19.20
CA SER A 82 -12.49 3.25 19.25
C SER A 82 -13.49 4.19 19.92
N SER A 83 -13.02 5.26 20.58
CA SER A 83 -13.87 6.30 21.17
C SER A 83 -13.31 7.69 20.90
N LEU A 84 -14.20 8.69 20.90
CA LEU A 84 -13.81 10.09 20.71
C LEU A 84 -12.83 10.56 21.80
N GLU A 85 -13.08 10.19 23.05
CA GLU A 85 -12.22 10.55 24.19
C GLU A 85 -10.80 9.99 24.01
N ALA A 86 -10.68 8.70 23.65
CA ALA A 86 -9.40 8.08 23.40
C ALA A 86 -8.68 8.74 22.20
N ALA A 87 -9.42 9.06 21.13
CA ALA A 87 -8.85 9.75 19.97
C ALA A 87 -8.35 11.16 20.32
N LEU A 88 -9.10 11.90 21.15
CA LEU A 88 -8.68 13.21 21.66
C LEU A 88 -7.43 13.11 22.55
N ASN A 89 -7.31 12.06 23.37
CA ASN A 89 -6.12 11.81 24.17
C ASN A 89 -4.89 11.49 23.29
N VAL A 90 -5.03 10.63 22.28
CA VAL A 90 -3.97 10.36 21.28
C VAL A 90 -3.53 11.65 20.60
N ARG A 91 -4.49 12.47 20.14
CA ARG A 91 -4.22 13.75 19.50
C ARG A 91 -3.42 14.68 20.42
N ARG A 92 -3.88 14.86 21.66
CA ARG A 92 -3.21 15.73 22.64
C ARG A 92 -1.77 15.28 22.86
N GLN A 93 -1.56 13.98 23.09
CA GLN A 93 -0.22 13.42 23.27
C GLN A 93 0.67 13.59 22.03
N LEU A 94 0.13 13.41 20.82
CA LEU A 94 0.85 13.67 19.58
C LEU A 94 1.31 15.12 19.46
N VAL A 95 0.43 16.08 19.75
CA VAL A 95 0.76 17.52 19.71
C VAL A 95 1.86 17.85 20.70
N GLU A 96 1.74 17.38 21.96
CA GLU A 96 2.74 17.64 23.01
C GLU A 96 4.09 16.98 22.68
N LEU A 97 4.08 15.72 22.24
CA LEU A 97 5.29 14.98 21.85
C LEU A 97 6.01 15.65 20.68
N LEU A 98 5.28 16.01 19.62
CA LEU A 98 5.88 16.66 18.45
C LEU A 98 6.38 18.06 18.78
N SER A 99 5.66 18.80 19.64
CA SER A 99 6.10 20.12 20.12
C SER A 99 7.41 20.03 20.90
N ALA A 100 7.62 18.97 21.69
CA ALA A 100 8.90 18.72 22.37
C ALA A 100 10.07 18.55 21.38
N GLY A 101 9.80 17.99 20.20
CA GLY A 101 10.77 17.89 19.09
C GLY A 101 10.84 19.11 18.17
N GLY A 102 10.11 20.19 18.47
CA GLY A 102 10.05 21.38 17.61
C GLY A 102 9.20 21.22 16.34
N PHE A 103 8.38 20.17 16.27
CA PHE A 103 7.46 19.92 15.17
C PHE A 103 6.05 20.46 15.50
N GLN A 104 5.44 21.13 14.53
CA GLN A 104 4.07 21.62 14.64
C GLN A 104 3.17 20.85 13.67
N LEU A 105 2.11 20.23 14.20
CA LEU A 105 1.06 19.62 13.42
C LEU A 105 0.10 20.68 12.88
N SER A 106 -0.42 20.45 11.68
CA SER A 106 -1.40 21.32 11.02
C SER A 106 -2.26 20.46 10.09
N LYS A 107 -3.28 21.08 9.47
CA LYS A 107 -4.15 20.44 8.46
C LYS A 107 -4.88 19.20 8.99
N TRP A 108 -5.52 19.36 10.15
CA TRP A 108 -6.31 18.31 10.79
C TRP A 108 -7.49 17.87 9.93
N ALA A 109 -7.70 16.55 9.84
CA ALA A 109 -8.87 15.93 9.27
C ALA A 109 -9.31 14.77 10.18
N GLY A 110 -10.62 14.62 10.38
CA GLY A 110 -11.16 13.65 11.34
C GLY A 110 -12.65 13.44 11.17
N THR A 111 -13.13 12.27 11.59
CA THR A 111 -14.54 11.88 11.52
C THR A 111 -15.44 12.65 12.51
N HIS A 112 -14.86 13.45 13.40
CA HIS A 112 -15.59 14.21 14.40
C HIS A 112 -15.01 15.62 14.51
N ALA A 113 -15.87 16.64 14.54
CA ALA A 113 -15.47 18.05 14.56
C ALA A 113 -14.52 18.39 15.72
N ALA A 114 -14.74 17.79 16.90
CA ALA A 114 -13.87 17.98 18.07
C ALA A 114 -12.40 17.56 17.83
N LEU A 115 -12.11 16.71 16.83
CA LEU A 115 -10.75 16.32 16.43
C LEU A 115 -10.05 17.40 15.58
N CYS A 116 -10.80 18.37 15.03
CA CYS A 116 -10.33 19.42 14.14
C CYS A 116 -10.45 20.80 14.81
N PRO A 117 -9.43 21.25 15.57
CA PRO A 117 -9.50 22.49 16.36
C PRO A 117 -9.64 23.77 15.52
N ASP A 118 -9.15 23.76 14.27
CA ASP A 118 -9.15 24.92 13.38
C ASP A 118 -10.44 25.09 12.56
N GLY A 119 -11.51 24.32 12.86
CA GLY A 119 -12.81 24.43 12.20
C GLY A 119 -12.85 23.93 10.75
N ASP A 120 -11.75 23.37 10.28
CA ASP A 120 -11.55 22.99 8.89
C ASP A 120 -12.12 21.62 8.51
N GLY A 121 -13.34 21.36 8.96
CA GLY A 121 -14.10 20.14 8.69
C GLY A 121 -14.71 20.06 7.29
N LEU A 122 -14.51 21.06 6.43
CA LEU A 122 -14.93 21.02 5.03
C LEU A 122 -13.82 20.42 4.18
N ASP A 123 -14.05 19.21 3.66
CA ASP A 123 -13.36 18.59 2.52
C ASP A 123 -11.91 19.07 2.34
N ARG A 124 -11.06 18.83 3.35
CA ARG A 124 -9.66 19.22 3.26
C ARG A 124 -8.85 18.17 2.55
N LEU A 125 -8.83 18.34 1.23
CA LEU A 125 -8.02 17.63 0.26
C LEU A 125 -6.53 17.67 0.66
N PHE A 126 -5.88 16.51 0.74
CA PHE A 126 -4.52 16.30 0.23
C PHE A 126 -4.61 16.84 -1.21
N SER A 127 -3.99 18.00 -1.45
CA SER A 127 -4.63 19.25 -1.92
C SER A 127 -5.20 19.35 -3.33
N GLY A 128 -6.20 20.24 -3.45
CA GLY A 128 -6.80 20.78 -4.68
C GLY A 128 -8.28 20.40 -4.80
N VAL A 129 -9.20 21.37 -4.69
CA VAL A 129 -10.66 21.30 -4.90
C VAL A 129 -11.25 19.87 -5.01
N GLY A 130 -11.94 19.42 -3.96
CA GLY A 130 -12.89 18.31 -4.00
C GLY A 130 -12.39 16.87 -3.79
N SER A 131 -11.09 16.52 -3.76
CA SER A 131 -10.68 15.24 -3.16
C SER A 131 -9.21 15.06 -2.71
N VAL A 132 -9.04 14.39 -1.56
CA VAL A 132 -7.83 14.23 -0.75
C VAL A 132 -7.01 13.00 -1.20
N GLY A 133 -6.31 13.08 -2.33
CA GLY A 133 -5.74 11.89 -2.96
C GLY A 133 -4.30 11.55 -2.57
N THR A 134 -4.07 10.76 -1.51
CA THR A 134 -2.80 10.02 -1.41
C THR A 134 -2.94 8.81 -2.31
N LEU A 135 -2.10 8.72 -3.34
CA LEU A 135 -2.04 7.52 -4.17
C LEU A 135 -3.42 7.17 -4.79
N GLY A 136 -4.13 8.14 -5.36
CA GLY A 136 -5.40 7.90 -6.07
C GLY A 136 -6.62 7.49 -5.22
N VAL A 137 -6.50 7.46 -3.88
CA VAL A 137 -7.60 7.17 -2.95
C VAL A 137 -7.99 8.43 -2.18
N LEU A 138 -9.28 8.69 -2.07
CA LEU A 138 -9.88 9.86 -1.45
C LEU A 138 -10.58 9.44 -0.16
N TRP A 139 -10.41 10.17 0.94
CA TRP A 139 -11.14 9.93 2.18
C TRP A 139 -12.15 11.05 2.45
N SER A 140 -13.38 10.66 2.75
CA SER A 140 -14.46 11.53 3.25
C SER A 140 -14.58 11.34 4.77
N PRO A 141 -14.13 12.32 5.58
CA PRO A 141 -14.20 12.20 7.04
C PRO A 141 -15.63 12.16 7.57
N THR A 142 -16.54 12.92 6.96
CA THR A 142 -17.94 13.05 7.40
C THR A 142 -18.69 11.72 7.35
N THR A 143 -18.47 10.94 6.29
CA THR A 143 -19.12 9.63 6.10
C THR A 143 -18.22 8.46 6.49
N ASP A 144 -16.96 8.73 6.85
CA ASP A 144 -15.89 7.75 7.08
C ASP A 144 -15.71 6.73 5.94
N THR A 145 -15.71 7.22 4.70
CA THR A 145 -15.61 6.41 3.49
C THR A 145 -14.42 6.77 2.63
N LEU A 146 -13.89 5.77 1.94
CA LEU A 146 -12.86 5.85 0.93
C LEU A 146 -13.48 5.76 -0.46
N HIS A 147 -12.96 6.55 -1.38
CA HIS A 147 -13.38 6.61 -2.77
C HIS A 147 -12.15 6.52 -3.67
N LEU A 148 -12.30 5.97 -4.87
CA LEU A 148 -11.24 6.03 -5.86
C LEU A 148 -11.35 7.35 -6.62
N LYS A 149 -10.21 7.99 -6.86
CA LYS A 149 -10.18 9.21 -7.67
C LYS A 149 -10.67 8.86 -9.07
N ALA A 150 -11.76 9.51 -9.50
CA ALA A 150 -12.27 9.37 -10.85
C ALA A 150 -11.16 9.69 -11.85
N VAL A 151 -10.98 8.82 -12.84
CA VAL A 151 -10.05 9.12 -13.93
C VAL A 151 -10.69 10.21 -14.78
N PRO A 152 -9.97 11.31 -15.06
CA PRO A 152 -10.50 12.41 -15.87
C PRO A 152 -10.97 11.90 -17.22
N ASP A 153 -11.92 12.60 -17.81
CA ASP A 153 -12.55 12.23 -19.08
C ASP A 153 -11.50 11.93 -20.16
N LEU A 154 -11.29 10.63 -20.39
CA LEU A 154 -10.35 10.11 -21.38
C LEU A 154 -10.89 10.30 -22.81
N ALA A 155 -12.11 10.82 -22.97
CA ALA A 155 -12.77 11.00 -24.27
C ALA A 155 -12.19 12.14 -25.13
N SER A 156 -11.27 12.96 -24.62
CA SER A 156 -10.78 14.15 -25.32
C SER A 156 -9.77 13.91 -26.44
N LEU A 157 -9.28 12.67 -26.65
CA LEU A 157 -8.32 12.38 -27.71
C LEU A 157 -9.03 11.95 -29.00
N GLN A 158 -9.00 12.81 -30.03
CA GLN A 158 -9.56 12.52 -31.36
C GLN A 158 -8.92 11.29 -32.02
N THR A 159 -7.68 10.96 -31.66
CA THR A 159 -6.97 9.75 -32.09
C THR A 159 -6.44 8.99 -30.87
N CYS A 160 -6.94 7.78 -30.66
CA CYS A 160 -6.35 6.86 -29.68
C CYS A 160 -5.16 6.16 -30.32
N THR A 161 -4.04 6.11 -29.60
CA THR A 161 -2.83 5.37 -30.00
C THR A 161 -2.41 4.41 -28.89
N LYS A 162 -1.49 3.50 -29.17
CA LYS A 162 -0.93 2.62 -28.13
C LYS A 162 -0.30 3.43 -26.98
N ARG A 163 0.36 4.54 -27.29
CA ARG A 163 0.95 5.46 -26.30
C ARG A 163 -0.12 6.12 -25.43
N SER A 164 -1.21 6.61 -26.02
CA SER A 164 -2.27 7.29 -25.26
C SER A 164 -2.95 6.31 -24.30
N VAL A 165 -3.27 5.10 -24.76
CA VAL A 165 -3.86 4.04 -23.94
C VAL A 165 -2.94 3.67 -22.78
N LEU A 166 -1.65 3.50 -23.01
CA LEU A 166 -0.69 3.20 -21.93
C LEU A 166 -0.63 4.34 -20.91
N SER A 167 -0.59 5.59 -21.36
CA SER A 167 -0.65 6.77 -20.49
C SER A 167 -1.92 6.76 -19.64
N ASP A 168 -3.07 6.45 -20.24
CA ASP A 168 -4.35 6.38 -19.52
C ASP A 168 -4.34 5.25 -18.49
N VAL A 169 -3.86 4.06 -18.84
CA VAL A 169 -3.74 2.93 -17.90
C VAL A 169 -2.81 3.26 -16.73
N ALA A 170 -1.73 4.01 -16.97
CA ALA A 170 -0.79 4.40 -15.93
C ALA A 170 -1.36 5.44 -14.95
N ARG A 171 -2.43 6.17 -15.33
CA ARG A 171 -3.11 7.13 -14.45
C ARG A 171 -4.01 6.45 -13.41
N PHE A 172 -4.44 5.21 -13.64
CA PHE A 172 -5.18 4.48 -12.62
C PHE A 172 -4.23 4.08 -11.50
N PHE A 173 -4.53 4.58 -10.32
CA PHE A 173 -3.83 4.20 -9.12
C PHE A 173 -4.81 3.53 -8.16
N ASP A 174 -4.58 2.24 -7.90
CA ASP A 174 -5.37 1.40 -7.00
C ASP A 174 -4.40 0.56 -6.14
N PRO A 175 -4.00 1.07 -4.96
CA PRO A 175 -2.95 0.44 -4.16
C PRO A 175 -3.38 -0.92 -3.59
N VAL A 176 -4.69 -1.08 -3.36
CA VAL A 176 -5.27 -2.18 -2.60
C VAL A 176 -6.09 -3.12 -3.51
N GLY A 177 -6.41 -2.71 -4.73
CA GLY A 177 -7.10 -3.54 -5.71
C GLY A 177 -8.62 -3.43 -5.68
N TRP A 178 -9.20 -2.38 -5.08
CA TRP A 178 -10.67 -2.27 -5.00
C TRP A 178 -11.34 -2.16 -6.38
N ALA A 179 -10.64 -1.63 -7.38
CA ALA A 179 -11.07 -1.61 -8.78
C ALA A 179 -10.34 -2.66 -9.63
N ALA A 180 -9.64 -3.63 -9.04
CA ALA A 180 -8.79 -4.56 -9.79
C ALA A 180 -9.56 -5.36 -10.85
N SER A 181 -10.84 -5.67 -10.61
CA SER A 181 -11.75 -6.34 -11.55
C SER A 181 -12.07 -5.49 -12.79
N VAL A 182 -12.02 -4.16 -12.68
CA VAL A 182 -12.20 -3.22 -13.79
C VAL A 182 -10.86 -2.94 -14.47
N LEU A 183 -9.81 -2.69 -13.68
CA LEU A 183 -8.48 -2.34 -14.21
C LEU A 183 -7.79 -3.48 -14.95
N ILE A 184 -8.12 -4.75 -14.64
CA ILE A 184 -7.59 -5.88 -15.40
C ILE A 184 -8.02 -5.84 -16.87
N THR A 185 -9.22 -5.35 -17.17
CA THR A 185 -9.71 -5.17 -18.55
C THR A 185 -8.80 -4.23 -19.34
N ALA A 186 -8.35 -3.14 -18.72
CA ALA A 186 -7.42 -2.20 -19.34
C ALA A 186 -6.03 -2.82 -19.57
N LYS A 187 -5.53 -3.61 -18.61
CA LYS A 187 -4.25 -4.31 -18.75
C LYS A 187 -4.29 -5.41 -19.82
N VAL A 188 -5.41 -6.14 -19.90
CA VAL A 188 -5.69 -7.11 -20.96
C VAL A 188 -5.78 -6.42 -22.32
N PHE A 189 -6.38 -5.23 -22.39
CA PHE A 189 -6.43 -4.43 -23.61
C PHE A 189 -5.04 -3.99 -24.07
N LEU A 190 -4.16 -3.57 -23.16
CA LEU A 190 -2.75 -3.30 -23.50
C LEU A 190 -2.09 -4.51 -24.17
N GLN A 191 -2.32 -5.71 -23.64
CA GLN A 191 -1.84 -6.94 -24.25
C GLN A 191 -2.39 -7.16 -25.67
N ASP A 192 -3.66 -6.83 -25.92
CA ASP A 192 -4.26 -6.89 -27.27
C ASP A 192 -3.53 -5.95 -28.24
N LEU A 193 -3.20 -4.72 -27.81
CA LEU A 193 -2.47 -3.76 -28.65
C LEU A 193 -1.08 -4.26 -29.05
N TRP A 194 -0.37 -4.90 -28.11
CA TRP A 194 0.93 -5.52 -28.39
C TRP A 194 0.80 -6.68 -29.36
N THR A 195 -0.26 -7.48 -29.23
CA THR A 195 -0.51 -8.63 -30.10
C THR A 195 -0.88 -8.20 -31.53
N ALA A 196 -1.55 -7.05 -31.65
CA ALA A 196 -1.89 -6.45 -32.95
C ALA A 196 -0.68 -5.86 -33.69
N GLY A 197 0.49 -5.77 -33.05
CA GLY A 197 1.72 -5.27 -33.68
C GLY A 197 1.72 -3.76 -33.98
N LEU A 198 0.87 -2.99 -33.30
CA LEU A 198 0.75 -1.54 -33.53
C LEU A 198 2.01 -0.78 -33.09
N ASP A 199 2.38 0.25 -33.83
CA ASP A 199 3.40 1.20 -33.40
C ASP A 199 2.89 2.16 -32.29
N TRP A 200 3.79 2.93 -31.67
CA TRP A 200 3.46 3.77 -30.51
C TRP A 200 2.40 4.83 -30.80
N ASP A 201 2.56 5.51 -31.93
CA ASP A 201 1.76 6.67 -32.33
C ASP A 201 0.82 6.34 -33.51
N GLU A 202 0.71 5.06 -33.85
CA GLU A 202 -0.23 4.55 -34.84
C GLU A 202 -1.67 4.62 -34.29
N PRO A 203 -2.64 5.12 -35.08
CA PRO A 203 -4.05 5.10 -34.71
C PRO A 203 -4.57 3.68 -34.46
N LEU A 204 -5.39 3.50 -33.41
CA LEU A 204 -6.03 2.21 -33.15
C LEU A 204 -6.96 1.80 -34.32
N PRO A 205 -6.91 0.52 -34.77
CA PRO A 205 -7.91 -0.04 -35.67
C PRO A 205 -9.32 0.12 -35.11
N GLN A 206 -10.31 0.27 -36.00
CA GLN A 206 -11.69 0.62 -35.62
C GLN A 206 -12.26 -0.27 -34.50
N GLY A 207 -12.06 -1.60 -34.58
CA GLY A 207 -12.54 -2.53 -33.55
C GLY A 207 -11.91 -2.31 -32.17
N LEU A 208 -10.61 -2.01 -32.11
CA LEU A 208 -9.90 -1.73 -30.86
C LEU A 208 -10.26 -0.35 -30.31
N HIS A 209 -10.41 0.63 -31.19
CA HIS A 209 -10.86 1.98 -30.82
C HIS A 209 -12.27 1.96 -30.20
N VAL A 210 -13.23 1.26 -30.80
CA VAL A 210 -14.60 1.12 -30.26
C VAL A 210 -14.58 0.44 -28.89
N ARG A 211 -13.83 -0.66 -28.75
CA ARG A 211 -13.69 -1.37 -27.46
C ARG A 211 -13.07 -0.49 -26.38
N TRP A 212 -12.03 0.28 -26.71
CA TRP A 212 -11.40 1.20 -25.77
C TRP A 212 -12.37 2.29 -25.34
N LYS A 213 -13.06 2.94 -26.29
CA LYS A 213 -14.06 3.96 -25.99
C LYS A 213 -15.19 3.45 -25.09
N GLN A 214 -15.70 2.25 -25.37
CA GLN A 214 -16.71 1.61 -24.52
C GLN A 214 -16.20 1.42 -23.10
N PHE A 215 -15.00 0.84 -22.95
CA PHE A 215 -14.38 0.68 -21.63
C PHE A 215 -14.19 2.02 -20.92
N THR A 216 -13.64 3.03 -21.59
CA THR A 216 -13.39 4.33 -20.96
C THR A 216 -14.67 5.06 -20.57
N SER A 217 -15.76 4.85 -21.32
CA SER A 217 -17.07 5.47 -21.03
C SER A 217 -17.71 4.95 -19.74
N THR A 218 -17.34 3.75 -19.27
CA THR A 218 -17.86 3.17 -18.02
C THR A 218 -16.99 3.48 -16.80
N LEU A 219 -15.77 4.00 -16.99
CA LEU A 219 -14.86 4.31 -15.88
C LEU A 219 -15.35 5.38 -14.91
N PRO A 220 -16.10 6.42 -15.33
CA PRO A 220 -16.64 7.41 -14.39
C PRO A 220 -17.49 6.77 -13.28
N GLU A 221 -18.11 5.62 -13.53
CA GLU A 221 -18.88 4.86 -12.54
C GLU A 221 -18.04 4.41 -11.33
N LEU A 222 -16.71 4.27 -11.48
CA LEU A 222 -15.81 3.98 -10.37
C LEU A 222 -15.79 5.10 -9.32
N GLY A 223 -16.14 6.34 -9.71
CA GLY A 223 -16.27 7.45 -8.78
C GLY A 223 -17.42 7.28 -7.78
N HIS A 224 -18.43 6.47 -8.11
CA HIS A 224 -19.54 6.14 -7.21
C HIS A 224 -19.20 5.01 -6.23
N LEU A 225 -18.09 4.29 -6.45
CA LEU A 225 -17.64 3.24 -5.54
C LEU A 225 -17.29 3.85 -4.19
N THR A 226 -18.04 3.45 -3.16
CA THR A 226 -17.87 3.89 -1.78
C THR A 226 -17.40 2.72 -0.94
N ILE A 227 -16.23 2.85 -0.32
CA ILE A 227 -15.59 1.80 0.47
C ILE A 227 -15.55 2.26 1.93
N PRO A 228 -16.18 1.56 2.89
CA PRO A 228 -16.05 1.91 4.30
C PRO A 228 -14.59 1.90 4.74
N ARG A 229 -14.08 2.98 5.34
CA ARG A 229 -12.71 3.00 5.87
C ARG A 229 -12.58 2.04 7.05
N TRP A 230 -13.56 2.06 7.95
CA TRP A 230 -13.61 1.11 9.06
C TRP A 230 -14.10 -0.26 8.61
N LEU A 231 -13.34 -1.29 8.97
CA LEU A 231 -13.60 -2.68 8.58
C LEU A 231 -14.75 -3.34 9.36
N GLY A 232 -15.29 -2.66 10.38
CA GLY A 232 -16.39 -3.18 11.19
C GLY A 232 -15.99 -4.27 12.18
N VAL A 233 -14.69 -4.39 12.48
CA VAL A 233 -14.15 -5.37 13.43
C VAL A 233 -13.40 -4.69 14.57
N SER A 234 -13.43 -5.33 15.73
CA SER A 234 -12.72 -4.94 16.96
C SER A 234 -12.03 -6.17 17.58
N GLY A 235 -11.33 -5.99 18.70
CA GLY A 235 -10.71 -7.10 19.44
C GLY A 235 -11.69 -8.13 20.03
N GLU A 236 -12.98 -7.81 20.04
CA GLU A 236 -14.06 -8.68 20.54
C GLU A 236 -14.65 -9.58 19.45
N CYS A 237 -14.27 -9.35 18.19
CA CYS A 237 -14.74 -10.14 17.06
C CYS A 237 -13.88 -11.39 16.84
N PHE A 238 -14.52 -12.49 16.49
CA PHE A 238 -13.81 -13.58 15.82
C PHE A 238 -13.57 -13.19 14.37
N VAL A 239 -12.30 -13.12 13.96
CA VAL A 239 -11.89 -12.63 12.63
C VAL A 239 -11.32 -13.76 11.79
N GLU A 240 -11.84 -13.90 10.58
CA GLU A 240 -11.41 -14.85 9.56
C GLU A 240 -10.95 -14.11 8.30
N LEU A 241 -9.96 -14.68 7.61
CA LEU A 241 -9.53 -14.22 6.29
C LEU A 241 -9.92 -15.27 5.24
N HIS A 242 -10.71 -14.85 4.27
CA HIS A 242 -11.20 -15.70 3.19
C HIS A 242 -10.53 -15.30 1.89
N GLY A 243 -9.60 -16.15 1.44
CA GLY A 243 -8.90 -15.98 0.17
C GLY A 243 -9.63 -16.69 -0.97
N PHE A 244 -9.90 -15.98 -2.06
CA PHE A 244 -10.38 -16.57 -3.31
C PHE A 244 -9.39 -16.28 -4.42
N SER A 245 -9.27 -17.21 -5.36
CA SER A 245 -8.48 -16.99 -6.57
C SER A 245 -9.22 -17.51 -7.78
N ALA A 246 -9.03 -16.81 -8.90
CA ALA A 246 -9.62 -17.18 -10.17
C ALA A 246 -8.56 -17.05 -11.27
N ALA A 247 -8.67 -17.93 -12.26
CA ALA A 247 -7.74 -18.03 -13.36
C ALA A 247 -8.52 -18.11 -14.67
N SER A 248 -8.02 -17.41 -15.69
CA SER A 248 -8.50 -17.50 -17.06
C SER A 248 -7.29 -17.57 -18.00
N THR A 249 -7.55 -17.81 -19.28
CA THR A 249 -6.52 -17.74 -20.33
C THR A 249 -5.96 -16.33 -20.52
N ARG A 250 -6.67 -15.29 -20.07
CA ARG A 250 -6.28 -13.88 -20.24
C ARG A 250 -5.66 -13.26 -19.00
N ALA A 251 -6.10 -13.68 -17.82
CA ALA A 251 -5.70 -13.08 -16.55
C ALA A 251 -5.93 -14.02 -15.35
N TYR A 252 -5.21 -13.74 -14.28
CA TYR A 252 -5.39 -14.35 -12.97
C TYR A 252 -5.72 -13.26 -11.95
N ALA A 253 -6.54 -13.61 -10.97
CA ALA A 253 -6.95 -12.73 -9.89
C ALA A 253 -6.91 -13.47 -8.56
N ALA A 254 -6.59 -12.74 -7.49
CA ALA A 254 -6.73 -13.21 -6.12
C ALA A 254 -7.31 -12.08 -5.27
N VAL A 255 -8.23 -12.42 -4.37
CA VAL A 255 -8.89 -11.49 -3.46
C VAL A 255 -8.87 -12.07 -2.04
N VAL A 256 -8.76 -11.18 -1.05
CA VAL A 256 -8.87 -11.54 0.36
C VAL A 256 -9.99 -10.71 0.97
N TYR A 257 -10.98 -11.41 1.51
CA TYR A 257 -12.03 -10.82 2.34
C TYR A 257 -11.71 -11.02 3.80
N LEU A 258 -12.05 -10.03 4.62
CA LEU A 258 -12.13 -10.16 6.06
C LEU A 258 -13.57 -10.39 6.45
N ARG A 259 -13.78 -11.41 7.27
CA ARG A 259 -15.06 -11.72 7.90
C ARG A 259 -14.90 -11.59 9.41
N GLY A 260 -15.70 -10.72 10.02
CA GLY A 260 -15.78 -10.60 11.47
C GLY A 260 -17.11 -11.12 11.97
N THR A 261 -17.09 -11.91 13.03
CA THR A 261 -18.29 -12.41 13.72
C THR A 261 -18.28 -11.89 15.15
N TRP A 262 -19.32 -11.15 15.52
CA TRP A 262 -19.54 -10.62 16.85
C TRP A 262 -20.18 -11.69 17.75
N SER A 263 -20.12 -11.50 19.07
CA SER A 263 -20.66 -12.45 20.06
C SER A 263 -22.18 -12.63 19.97
N ASP A 264 -22.90 -11.65 19.43
CA ASP A 264 -24.34 -11.70 19.15
C ASP A 264 -24.66 -12.48 17.84
N GLY A 265 -23.65 -12.97 17.13
CA GLY A 265 -23.78 -13.65 15.85
C GLY A 265 -23.80 -12.72 14.63
N THR A 266 -23.75 -11.40 14.82
CA THR A 266 -23.68 -10.44 13.71
C THR A 266 -22.39 -10.63 12.92
N THR A 267 -22.49 -10.79 11.60
CA THR A 267 -21.32 -10.95 10.74
C THR A 267 -21.12 -9.76 9.81
N VAL A 268 -19.88 -9.30 9.70
CA VAL A 268 -19.47 -8.30 8.71
C VAL A 268 -18.49 -8.94 7.72
N THR A 269 -18.61 -8.62 6.43
CA THR A 269 -17.63 -9.01 5.42
C THR A 269 -17.15 -7.79 4.64
N ARG A 270 -15.83 -7.67 4.44
CA ARG A 270 -15.19 -6.56 3.73
C ARG A 270 -14.10 -7.07 2.80
N LEU A 271 -14.01 -6.54 1.58
CA LEU A 271 -12.87 -6.78 0.70
C LEU A 271 -11.65 -6.03 1.25
N LEU A 272 -10.62 -6.77 1.66
CA LEU A 272 -9.39 -6.16 2.15
C LEU A 272 -8.46 -5.78 1.02
N VAL A 273 -8.19 -6.72 0.11
CA VAL A 273 -7.20 -6.54 -0.96
C VAL A 273 -7.56 -7.43 -2.13
N ALA A 274 -7.31 -6.94 -3.34
CA ALA A 274 -7.32 -7.73 -4.55
C ALA A 274 -6.05 -7.50 -5.36
N LYS A 275 -5.62 -8.52 -6.09
CA LYS A 275 -4.54 -8.41 -7.07
C LYS A 275 -4.92 -9.11 -8.35
N THR A 276 -4.57 -8.49 -9.47
CA THR A 276 -4.77 -9.03 -10.81
C THR A 276 -3.48 -9.00 -11.60
N LYS A 277 -3.28 -10.02 -12.42
CA LYS A 277 -2.15 -10.14 -13.34
C LYS A 277 -2.63 -10.66 -14.69
N VAL A 278 -2.17 -10.04 -15.77
CA VAL A 278 -2.41 -10.53 -17.13
C VAL A 278 -1.63 -11.83 -17.34
N ALA A 279 -2.26 -12.82 -17.93
CA ALA A 279 -1.64 -14.10 -18.24
C ALA A 279 -0.59 -13.93 -19.35
N GLY A 280 0.54 -14.60 -19.22
CA GLY A 280 1.57 -14.59 -20.25
C GLY A 280 1.08 -15.27 -21.54
N PHE A 281 1.64 -14.88 -22.68
CA PHE A 281 1.33 -15.48 -23.99
C PHE A 281 1.67 -16.96 -24.11
N ARG A 282 2.53 -17.46 -23.21
CA ARG A 282 2.91 -18.88 -23.14
C ARG A 282 2.31 -19.49 -21.87
N SER A 283 1.55 -20.55 -22.04
CA SER A 283 1.08 -21.41 -20.96
C SER A 283 2.27 -22.15 -20.35
N THR A 284 2.91 -21.57 -19.33
CA THR A 284 3.78 -22.37 -18.44
C THR A 284 2.90 -23.00 -17.37
N PRO A 285 2.84 -24.34 -17.25
CA PRO A 285 2.23 -25.00 -16.12
C PRO A 285 2.96 -24.59 -14.84
N GLY A 286 2.24 -24.14 -13.81
CA GLY A 286 2.81 -23.98 -12.47
C GLY A 286 3.42 -22.61 -12.13
N ALA A 287 2.73 -21.51 -12.44
CA ALA A 287 3.06 -20.23 -11.82
C ALA A 287 2.67 -20.26 -10.33
N VAL A 288 3.61 -20.65 -9.46
CA VAL A 288 3.46 -20.58 -8.00
C VAL A 288 3.56 -19.12 -7.56
N TRP A 289 2.50 -18.62 -6.93
CA TRP A 289 2.53 -17.32 -6.26
C TRP A 289 3.10 -17.45 -4.86
N ARG A 290 4.06 -16.58 -4.51
CA ARG A 290 4.38 -16.25 -3.12
C ARG A 290 3.72 -14.93 -2.77
N PHE A 291 2.82 -14.95 -1.80
CA PHE A 291 2.37 -13.74 -1.12
C PHE A 291 3.51 -13.25 -0.23
N THR A 292 4.40 -12.40 -0.75
CA THR A 292 5.27 -11.61 0.14
C THR A 292 4.45 -10.40 0.58
N GLY A 293 3.70 -10.55 1.66
CA GLY A 293 3.28 -9.38 2.42
C GLY A 293 4.55 -8.69 2.90
N ARG A 294 4.87 -7.50 2.38
CA ARG A 294 5.76 -6.59 3.11
C ARG A 294 4.95 -6.07 4.29
N SER A 295 4.88 -6.88 5.33
CA SER A 295 4.55 -6.42 6.66
C SER A 295 5.75 -5.60 7.12
N ALA A 296 5.57 -4.30 7.34
CA ALA A 296 6.50 -3.49 8.11
C ALA A 296 6.24 -3.69 9.63
N LEU A 297 5.93 -4.91 10.06
CA LEU A 297 5.74 -5.26 11.46
C LEU A 297 6.72 -6.36 11.87
N SER A 298 7.39 -6.07 12.98
CA SER A 298 8.38 -6.87 13.71
C SER A 298 8.00 -8.36 13.81
N PRO A 299 8.98 -9.28 13.78
CA PRO A 299 8.73 -10.72 13.74
C PRO A 299 8.52 -11.25 15.16
N ASP A 300 7.38 -10.95 15.78
CA ASP A 300 6.96 -11.64 17.01
C ASP A 300 5.44 -11.66 17.09
N ARG A 301 4.82 -12.64 16.44
CA ARG A 301 3.54 -13.25 16.83
C ARG A 301 3.24 -14.46 15.94
N VAL A 302 2.91 -15.55 16.61
CA VAL A 302 2.50 -16.85 16.06
C VAL A 302 1.45 -16.64 14.96
N GLY A 303 1.76 -17.12 13.74
CA GLY A 303 0.87 -17.01 12.59
C GLY A 303 -0.37 -17.91 12.70
N PRO A 304 -1.51 -17.53 12.10
CA PRO A 304 -2.70 -18.38 12.07
C PRO A 304 -2.46 -19.62 11.20
N GLN A 305 -3.02 -20.77 11.61
CA GLN A 305 -3.08 -21.96 10.79
C GLN A 305 -3.98 -21.70 9.58
N VAL A 306 -3.40 -21.72 8.38
CA VAL A 306 -4.14 -21.67 7.11
C VAL A 306 -4.55 -23.10 6.77
N SER A 307 -5.85 -23.39 6.84
CA SER A 307 -6.42 -24.63 6.31
C SER A 307 -6.83 -24.40 4.85
N CYS A 308 -6.14 -25.05 3.90
CA CYS A 308 -6.57 -25.09 2.51
C CYS A 308 -7.50 -26.30 2.30
N GLY A 309 -8.80 -26.04 2.13
CA GLY A 309 -9.74 -27.06 1.64
C GLY A 309 -9.55 -27.33 0.13
N PRO A 310 -9.95 -28.51 -0.38
CA PRO A 310 -9.81 -28.83 -1.80
C PRO A 310 -10.68 -27.93 -2.69
N LEU A 311 -10.10 -27.50 -3.82
CA LEU A 311 -10.78 -26.70 -4.85
C LEU A 311 -11.95 -27.48 -5.47
N ALA A 312 -13.15 -26.92 -5.41
CA ALA A 312 -14.22 -27.28 -6.33
C ALA A 312 -14.09 -26.41 -7.60
N CYS A 313 -13.52 -26.97 -8.65
CA CYS A 313 -13.68 -26.41 -10.00
C CYS A 313 -15.13 -26.64 -10.43
N MET A 314 -15.97 -25.59 -10.40
CA MET A 314 -17.26 -25.60 -11.10
C MET A 314 -16.98 -25.46 -12.60
N ASP A 315 -16.87 -26.60 -13.28
CA ASP A 315 -16.78 -26.67 -14.72
C ASP A 315 -18.19 -26.45 -15.30
N GLY A 316 -18.40 -25.30 -15.94
CA GLY A 316 -19.66 -24.94 -16.58
C GLY A 316 -19.87 -25.74 -17.86
N ARG A 317 -20.46 -26.93 -17.74
CA ARG A 317 -21.14 -27.60 -18.86
C ARG A 317 -22.59 -27.86 -18.50
N GLN A 318 -23.49 -27.20 -19.22
CA GLN A 318 -24.93 -27.45 -19.16
C GLN A 318 -25.23 -28.88 -19.62
N GLY A 319 -26.08 -29.60 -18.87
CA GLY A 319 -26.88 -30.70 -19.44
C GLY A 319 -27.17 -31.90 -18.52
N ARG A 320 -28.34 -31.84 -17.87
CA ARG A 320 -29.33 -32.91 -17.56
C ARG A 320 -29.64 -33.16 -16.06
N PRO A 321 -30.92 -33.43 -15.72
CA PRO A 321 -31.43 -33.39 -14.35
C PRO A 321 -31.48 -34.76 -13.67
N GLY A 322 -31.39 -34.74 -12.34
CA GLY A 322 -31.84 -35.83 -11.47
C GLY A 322 -30.74 -36.52 -10.70
N LEU A 323 -30.61 -36.18 -9.41
CA LEU A 323 -30.44 -37.09 -8.25
C LEU A 323 -30.15 -36.24 -7.00
N ASP A 324 -30.93 -36.46 -5.94
CA ASP A 324 -30.84 -35.78 -4.64
C ASP A 324 -29.46 -35.94 -3.97
N PRO A 325 -28.95 -34.92 -3.24
CA PRO A 325 -27.68 -35.02 -2.54
C PRO A 325 -27.82 -35.80 -1.22
N GLN A 326 -27.04 -36.87 -1.06
CA GLN A 326 -26.73 -37.49 0.23
C GLN A 326 -25.75 -36.60 1.04
N PRO A 327 -25.84 -36.56 2.38
CA PRO A 327 -24.94 -35.75 3.20
C PRO A 327 -23.54 -36.39 3.31
N PRO A 328 -22.45 -35.60 3.39
CA PRO A 328 -21.12 -36.14 3.57
C PRO A 328 -20.91 -36.70 4.99
N VAL A 329 -20.32 -37.90 5.04
CA VAL A 329 -19.88 -38.63 6.23
C VAL A 329 -18.73 -37.89 6.91
N ALA A 330 -18.83 -37.68 8.22
CA ALA A 330 -17.75 -37.14 9.04
C ALA A 330 -16.63 -38.19 9.22
N MET A 331 -15.36 -37.78 9.04
CA MET A 331 -14.21 -38.58 9.47
C MET A 331 -13.52 -37.91 10.67
N GLU A 332 -13.49 -38.63 11.79
CA GLU A 332 -12.71 -38.32 12.99
C GLU A 332 -11.20 -38.40 12.71
N ALA A 333 -10.43 -37.47 13.29
CA ALA A 333 -8.98 -37.51 13.27
C ALA A 333 -8.44 -38.43 14.38
N VAL A 334 -7.89 -39.59 14.00
CA VAL A 334 -7.11 -40.46 14.89
C VAL A 334 -5.70 -39.86 15.08
N ARG A 335 -5.29 -39.65 16.33
CA ARG A 335 -3.92 -39.23 16.70
C ARG A 335 -2.90 -40.34 16.40
N GLY A 336 -2.02 -40.13 15.44
CA GLY A 336 -0.83 -40.98 15.21
C GLY A 336 0.41 -40.46 15.94
N GLN A 337 1.04 -41.32 16.75
CA GLN A 337 2.33 -41.09 17.40
C GLN A 337 3.51 -41.06 16.40
N PRO A 338 4.65 -40.39 16.71
CA PRO A 338 5.75 -40.23 15.77
C PRO A 338 6.61 -41.52 15.65
N GLY A 339 6.70 -42.03 14.41
CA GLY A 339 7.58 -43.12 14.01
C GLY A 339 9.03 -42.69 13.77
N ARG A 340 9.94 -43.65 13.98
CA ARG A 340 11.41 -43.56 13.94
C ARG A 340 11.98 -43.18 12.55
N ARG A 341 13.14 -42.51 12.58
CA ARG A 341 13.99 -42.15 11.44
C ARG A 341 14.63 -43.37 10.75
N HIS A 342 14.88 -43.28 9.44
CA HIS A 342 16.17 -43.62 8.83
C HIS A 342 16.43 -42.76 7.57
N PRO A 343 17.70 -42.50 7.21
CA PRO A 343 18.14 -41.39 6.35
C PRO A 343 18.47 -41.81 4.91
N GLY A 344 18.46 -40.85 3.99
CA GLY A 344 18.97 -41.02 2.63
C GLY A 344 18.79 -39.79 1.76
N ASP A 345 19.89 -39.07 1.56
CA ASP A 345 20.24 -38.23 0.41
C ASP A 345 19.66 -36.82 0.21
N ALA A 346 20.51 -35.87 0.61
CA ALA A 346 21.13 -34.83 -0.22
C ALA A 346 20.27 -33.68 -0.78
N ALA A 347 20.52 -32.49 -0.23
CA ALA A 347 21.16 -31.35 -0.91
C ALA A 347 20.58 -29.99 -0.47
N GLY A 348 21.47 -29.06 -0.10
CA GLY A 348 21.22 -27.61 -0.15
C GLY A 348 21.06 -26.90 1.19
N GLU A 349 22.11 -26.88 2.03
CA GLU A 349 22.19 -25.96 3.16
C GLU A 349 22.42 -24.52 2.69
N ALA A 350 21.58 -23.64 3.23
CA ALA A 350 21.63 -22.20 3.12
C ALA A 350 22.79 -21.63 3.96
N LEU A 351 23.53 -20.69 3.37
CA LEU A 351 24.48 -19.84 4.08
C LEU A 351 23.74 -18.91 5.04
N ALA A 352 23.82 -19.21 6.33
CA ALA A 352 23.48 -18.30 7.42
C ALA A 352 24.76 -17.64 7.92
N PHE A 353 24.83 -16.30 7.87
CA PHE A 353 25.87 -15.52 8.53
C PHE A 353 25.47 -15.19 9.97
N ARG A 354 26.37 -15.46 10.91
CA ARG A 354 26.40 -14.85 12.24
C ARG A 354 27.83 -14.40 12.58
N PRO A 355 27.98 -13.43 13.51
CA PRO A 355 29.04 -12.42 13.49
C PRO A 355 30.31 -12.90 14.20
N HIS A 356 31.45 -12.31 13.81
CA HIS A 356 32.71 -12.48 14.52
C HIS A 356 33.14 -11.13 15.12
N GLU A 357 33.24 -11.10 16.44
CA GLU A 357 34.05 -10.13 17.19
C GLU A 357 35.54 -10.48 17.05
N GLY A 358 36.40 -9.45 17.06
CA GLY A 358 37.86 -9.57 17.13
C GLY A 358 38.62 -8.39 16.51
N GLN A 359 38.82 -7.32 17.29
CA GLN A 359 39.82 -6.24 17.08
C GLN A 359 41.28 -6.76 17.19
N PRO A 360 42.33 -5.92 17.15
CA PRO A 360 42.69 -4.85 16.20
C PRO A 360 44.14 -5.04 15.68
N GLY A 361 44.53 -4.37 14.58
CA GLY A 361 45.95 -4.29 14.26
C GLY A 361 46.28 -3.47 13.00
N GLY A 362 47.23 -2.54 13.14
CA GLY A 362 48.14 -2.21 12.06
C GLY A 362 47.94 -0.87 11.35
N CYS A 363 48.31 0.21 12.02
CA CYS A 363 48.69 1.48 11.41
C CYS A 363 49.79 1.26 10.34
N ARG A 364 49.60 1.75 9.11
CA ARG A 364 50.69 2.08 8.19
C ARG A 364 50.30 3.27 7.29
N ASP A 365 50.93 4.39 7.61
CA ASP A 365 51.26 5.49 6.71
C ASP A 365 51.82 4.99 5.38
N LEU A 366 51.44 5.63 4.27
CA LEU A 366 52.37 5.95 3.18
C LEU A 366 51.85 7.13 2.37
N ARG A 367 52.63 8.21 2.47
CA ARG A 367 52.54 9.46 1.71
C ARG A 367 52.97 9.26 0.25
N ARG A 368 52.37 10.11 -0.61
CA ARG A 368 52.94 10.83 -1.76
C ARG A 368 53.58 10.05 -2.92
N HIS A 369 53.00 10.31 -4.10
CA HIS A 369 53.59 10.71 -5.41
C HIS A 369 52.43 10.45 -6.40
N THR A 370 51.87 11.38 -7.17
CA THR A 370 52.28 12.64 -7.83
C THR A 370 51.01 13.43 -8.14
#